data_AF-A0AAE0T872-F1
#
_entry.id   AF-A0AAE0T872-F1
#
_cell.length_a   1.000
_cell.length_b   1.000
_cell.length_c   1.000
_cell.angle_alpha   90.00
_cell.angle_beta   90.00
_cell.angle_gamma   90.00
#
_symmetry.space_group_name_H-M   'P 1'
#
loop_
_entity.id
_entity.type
_entity.pdbx_description
1 polymer ?
#
loop_
_entity_poly.entity_id
_entity_poly.type
_entity_poly.pdbx_seq_one_letter_code
_entity_poly.pdbx_strand_id
1 'polypeptide(L)'
;MKTMTTKENESSAKGEEQPTFPKEFNGLPVEVDYDGAGRPFPSVIVDGQKFSLGIIKSMIPGGNIVEHIQTIRNIFARDDDVLICTYPKSGTHWIWEIVSMLRKGKAEYDTKIKETAMLEFLSKDQIEALESPRILNTHFSLRMLPIDLLEKKRKIIHVMRNPKDVAVSMYNHSKSMRIGVNRFYSGTFSEYLSLFFSLEEVAKGGWNKYVRDFEKFAKDNPDYPILTLYFEDIKQDPKKEITKVAKFLDVPYTVEFITAVAERCEFENLKKANQEIKDDYITRKLASDGNQFMYRKGNSLLKTNTTTPTTEHSKDK
;
A
#
# COMPACT_ATOMS: atom_id res chain seq x y z
N MET A 1 17.71 48.67 -54.86
CA MET A 1 16.52 48.34 -54.04
C MET A 1 15.67 47.33 -54.79
N LYS A 2 15.74 46.05 -54.41
CA LYS A 2 14.73 45.04 -54.75
C LYS A 2 14.52 44.19 -53.50
N THR A 3 13.32 44.27 -52.98
CA THR A 3 12.81 43.72 -51.73
C THR A 3 12.75 42.19 -51.82
N MET A 4 13.35 41.50 -50.85
CA MET A 4 13.12 40.07 -50.62
C MET A 4 11.82 39.90 -49.84
N THR A 5 10.84 39.21 -50.43
CA THR A 5 9.65 38.70 -49.72
C THR A 5 9.93 37.27 -49.27
N THR A 6 10.04 37.08 -47.96
CA THR A 6 10.06 35.79 -47.28
C THR A 6 8.66 35.15 -47.36
N LYS A 7 8.57 33.94 -47.92
CA LYS A 7 7.39 33.09 -47.77
C LYS A 7 7.33 32.57 -46.34
N GLU A 8 6.32 32.98 -45.60
CA GLU A 8 5.93 32.33 -44.34
C GLU A 8 5.38 30.95 -44.67
N ASN A 9 5.98 29.93 -44.05
CA ASN A 9 5.55 28.55 -44.12
C ASN A 9 4.64 28.34 -42.89
N GLU A 10 3.33 28.50 -43.06
CA GLU A 10 2.35 28.13 -42.04
C GLU A 10 2.40 26.61 -41.83
N SER A 11 3.11 26.17 -40.79
CA SER A 11 3.00 24.80 -40.33
C SER A 11 1.70 24.69 -39.53
N SER A 12 0.68 24.09 -40.15
CA SER A 12 -0.55 23.71 -39.48
C SER A 12 -0.24 22.79 -38.31
N ALA A 13 -0.31 23.31 -37.08
CA ALA A 13 -0.34 22.49 -35.88
C ALA A 13 -1.62 21.63 -35.95
N LYS A 14 -1.45 20.33 -36.22
CA LYS A 14 -2.53 19.35 -36.02
C LYS A 14 -2.89 19.40 -34.53
N GLY A 15 -4.06 19.94 -34.21
CA GLY A 15 -4.61 19.86 -32.86
C GLY A 15 -4.80 18.38 -32.51
N GLU A 16 -3.98 17.87 -31.61
CA GLU A 16 -4.27 16.59 -30.97
C GLU A 16 -5.57 16.77 -30.17
N GLU A 17 -6.65 16.10 -30.58
CA GLU A 17 -7.88 16.05 -29.80
C GLU A 17 -7.54 15.52 -28.40
N GLN A 18 -7.87 16.30 -27.38
CA GLN A 18 -7.73 15.91 -25.98
C GLN A 18 -8.51 14.59 -25.76
N PRO A 19 -7.93 13.58 -25.11
CA PRO A 19 -8.60 12.30 -24.91
C PRO A 19 -9.91 12.52 -24.14
N THR A 20 -11.02 12.03 -24.70
CA THR A 20 -12.33 12.14 -24.07
C THR A 20 -12.54 10.99 -23.09
N PHE A 21 -12.88 11.31 -21.85
CA PHE A 21 -13.22 10.33 -20.81
C PHE A 21 -14.73 10.21 -20.66
N PRO A 22 -15.26 9.03 -20.28
CA PRO A 22 -16.68 8.92 -19.99
C PRO A 22 -17.01 9.81 -18.79
N LYS A 23 -18.21 10.41 -18.79
CA LYS A 23 -18.69 11.24 -17.66
C LYS A 23 -18.87 10.41 -16.38
N GLU A 24 -19.17 9.12 -16.54
CA GLU A 24 -19.39 8.17 -15.46
C GLU A 24 -18.67 6.85 -15.73
N PHE A 25 -18.27 6.15 -14.66
CA PHE A 25 -17.65 4.83 -14.72
C PHE A 25 -18.17 3.98 -13.56
N ASN A 26 -18.80 2.84 -13.86
CA ASN A 26 -19.52 2.01 -12.90
C ASN A 26 -20.58 2.78 -12.08
N GLY A 27 -21.30 3.70 -12.74
CA GLY A 27 -22.32 4.54 -12.11
C GLY A 27 -21.79 5.64 -11.18
N LEU A 28 -20.47 5.87 -11.17
CA LEU A 28 -19.84 6.94 -10.40
C LEU A 28 -19.37 8.07 -11.32
N PRO A 29 -19.49 9.34 -10.91
CA PRO A 29 -18.90 10.47 -11.63
C PRO A 29 -17.39 10.27 -11.81
N VAL A 30 -16.90 10.50 -13.02
CA VAL A 30 -15.46 10.48 -13.30
C VAL A 30 -14.89 11.87 -13.04
N GLU A 31 -13.92 11.93 -12.13
CA GLU A 31 -13.08 13.09 -11.93
C GLU A 31 -11.83 12.98 -12.79
N VAL A 32 -11.46 14.07 -13.47
CA VAL A 32 -10.25 14.15 -14.29
C VAL A 32 -9.32 15.20 -13.72
N ASP A 33 -8.30 14.74 -13.00
CA ASP A 33 -7.17 15.59 -12.61
C ASP A 33 -6.14 15.65 -13.76
N TYR A 34 -5.21 16.61 -13.71
CA TYR A 34 -4.12 16.73 -14.67
C TYR A 34 -2.76 16.80 -13.97
N ASP A 35 -1.72 16.21 -14.54
CA ASP A 35 -0.35 16.42 -14.04
C ASP A 35 0.20 17.78 -14.48
N GLY A 36 1.39 18.12 -13.97
CA GLY A 36 2.13 19.30 -14.41
C GLY A 36 2.57 19.28 -15.88
N ALA A 37 2.33 18.20 -16.63
CA ALA A 37 2.56 18.09 -18.06
C ALA A 37 1.24 18.09 -18.87
N GLY A 38 0.10 18.38 -18.22
CA GLY A 38 -1.22 18.44 -18.85
C GLY A 38 -1.83 17.09 -19.22
N ARG A 39 -1.29 15.96 -18.73
CA ARG A 39 -1.87 14.63 -19.00
C ARG A 39 -3.00 14.33 -18.01
N PRO A 40 -4.16 13.84 -18.50
CA PRO A 40 -5.32 13.59 -17.66
C PRO A 40 -5.24 12.29 -16.85
N PHE A 41 -5.88 12.30 -15.68
CA PHE A 41 -6.01 11.19 -14.76
C PHE A 41 -7.47 10.96 -14.37
N PRO A 42 -8.20 10.14 -15.13
CA PRO A 42 -9.56 9.81 -14.76
C PRO A 42 -9.57 8.90 -13.52
N SER A 43 -10.46 9.22 -12.59
CA SER A 43 -10.67 8.48 -11.36
C SER A 43 -12.13 8.54 -10.91
N VAL A 44 -12.49 7.66 -9.99
CA VAL A 44 -13.78 7.68 -9.29
C VAL A 44 -13.52 7.66 -7.79
N ILE A 45 -14.46 8.20 -7.01
CA ILE A 45 -14.43 8.16 -5.55
C ILE A 45 -15.44 7.12 -5.06
N VAL A 46 -14.98 6.19 -4.21
CA VAL A 46 -15.84 5.24 -3.50
C VAL A 46 -15.55 5.37 -2.02
N ASP A 47 -16.58 5.61 -1.19
CA ASP A 47 -16.48 5.80 0.26
C ASP A 47 -15.36 6.79 0.69
N GLY A 48 -15.21 7.90 -0.05
CA GLY A 48 -14.20 8.94 0.21
C GLY A 48 -12.78 8.55 -0.18
N GLN A 49 -12.61 7.49 -0.97
CA GLN A 49 -11.32 7.04 -1.47
C GLN A 49 -11.28 7.10 -3.00
N LYS A 50 -10.25 7.76 -3.53
CA LYS A 50 -10.03 7.92 -4.97
C LYS A 50 -9.37 6.69 -5.59
N PHE A 51 -9.90 6.24 -6.72
CA PHE A 51 -9.41 5.12 -7.51
C PHE A 51 -9.19 5.51 -8.97
N SER A 52 -7.96 5.35 -9.46
CA SER A 52 -7.65 5.55 -10.88
C SER A 52 -8.39 4.52 -11.74
N LEU A 53 -9.01 4.97 -12.83
CA LEU A 53 -9.61 4.06 -13.82
C LEU A 53 -8.58 3.07 -14.39
N GLY A 54 -7.32 3.48 -14.54
CA GLY A 54 -6.23 2.60 -14.95
C GLY A 54 -5.96 1.47 -13.96
N ILE A 55 -5.99 1.76 -12.65
CA ILE A 55 -5.92 0.73 -11.61
C ILE A 55 -7.15 -0.18 -11.69
N ILE A 56 -8.35 0.39 -11.78
CA ILE A 56 -9.59 -0.39 -11.79
C ILE A 56 -9.59 -1.38 -12.96
N LYS A 57 -9.31 -0.91 -14.18
CA LYS A 57 -9.28 -1.75 -15.38
C LYS A 57 -8.19 -2.82 -15.37
N SER A 58 -7.07 -2.59 -14.69
CA SER A 58 -5.89 -3.46 -14.78
C SER A 58 -5.75 -4.43 -13.61
N MET A 59 -6.29 -4.09 -12.45
CA MET A 59 -6.02 -4.78 -11.19
C MET A 59 -7.28 -5.29 -10.49
N ILE A 60 -8.43 -4.62 -10.67
CA ILE A 60 -9.65 -4.98 -9.96
C ILE A 60 -10.38 -6.08 -10.75
N PRO A 61 -10.68 -7.24 -10.14
CA PRO A 61 -11.49 -8.27 -10.77
C PRO A 61 -12.79 -7.71 -11.35
N GLY A 62 -13.07 -8.04 -12.61
CA GLY A 62 -14.25 -7.55 -13.32
C GLY A 62 -14.23 -6.07 -13.72
N GLY A 63 -13.22 -5.29 -13.32
CA GLY A 63 -13.13 -3.86 -13.66
C GLY A 63 -14.20 -2.98 -13.00
N ASN A 64 -14.92 -3.51 -11.99
CA ASN A 64 -15.93 -2.77 -11.25
C ASN A 64 -15.55 -2.62 -9.77
N ILE A 65 -15.04 -1.45 -9.39
CA ILE A 65 -14.58 -1.20 -8.02
C ILE A 65 -15.70 -1.20 -6.97
N VAL A 66 -16.92 -0.78 -7.34
CA VAL A 66 -18.06 -0.74 -6.41
C VAL A 66 -18.52 -2.16 -6.11
N GLU A 67 -18.77 -2.95 -7.14
CA GLU A 67 -19.15 -4.36 -7.00
C GLU A 67 -18.04 -5.17 -6.32
N HIS A 68 -16.78 -4.87 -6.64
CA HIS A 68 -15.64 -5.54 -6.01
C HIS A 68 -15.57 -5.23 -4.51
N ILE A 69 -15.70 -3.97 -4.11
CA ILE A 69 -15.73 -3.60 -2.68
C ILE A 69 -16.91 -4.28 -1.98
N GLN A 70 -18.11 -4.28 -2.58
CA GLN A 70 -19.27 -5.00 -2.02
C GLN A 70 -18.99 -6.50 -1.86
N THR A 71 -18.35 -7.11 -2.86
CA THR A 71 -17.95 -8.51 -2.82
C THR A 71 -16.98 -8.78 -1.68
N ILE A 72 -15.93 -7.95 -1.55
CA ILE A 72 -14.94 -8.05 -0.46
C ILE A 72 -15.60 -7.84 0.90
N ARG A 73 -16.53 -6.89 1.02
CA ARG A 73 -17.28 -6.64 2.27
C ARG A 73 -18.07 -7.87 2.73
N ASN A 74 -18.46 -8.74 1.80
CA ASN A 74 -19.29 -9.93 2.03
C ASN A 74 -18.52 -11.26 2.05
N ILE A 75 -17.17 -11.26 2.03
CA ILE A 75 -16.44 -12.52 2.18
C ILE A 75 -16.61 -13.09 3.59
N PHE A 76 -16.75 -14.40 3.67
CA PHE A 76 -16.82 -15.11 4.95
C PHE A 76 -15.44 -15.13 5.62
N ALA A 77 -15.40 -14.71 6.87
CA ALA A 77 -14.23 -14.80 7.72
C ALA A 77 -14.16 -16.18 8.38
N ARG A 78 -12.98 -16.81 8.32
CA ARG A 78 -12.67 -18.07 8.98
C ARG A 78 -12.00 -17.80 10.32
N ASP A 79 -12.06 -18.79 11.21
CA ASP A 79 -11.66 -18.57 12.58
C ASP A 79 -10.18 -18.20 12.74
N ASP A 80 -9.36 -18.76 11.86
CA ASP A 80 -7.91 -18.66 11.88
C ASP A 80 -7.34 -17.60 10.92
N ASP A 81 -8.21 -16.80 10.30
CA ASP A 81 -7.80 -15.70 9.42
C ASP A 81 -6.99 -14.64 10.17
N VAL A 82 -6.02 -14.07 9.45
CA VAL A 82 -5.39 -12.79 9.81
C VAL A 82 -5.43 -11.85 8.63
N LEU A 83 -5.79 -10.59 8.88
CA LEU A 83 -5.76 -9.53 7.88
C LEU A 83 -4.61 -8.55 8.17
N ILE A 84 -3.71 -8.40 7.20
CA ILE A 84 -2.65 -7.40 7.20
C ILE A 84 -3.19 -6.13 6.51
N CYS A 85 -3.36 -5.07 7.29
CA CYS A 85 -3.78 -3.76 6.81
C CYS A 85 -2.58 -2.81 6.78
N THR A 86 -2.29 -2.21 5.63
CA THR A 86 -1.22 -1.21 5.53
C THR A 86 -1.62 -0.11 4.58
N TYR A 87 -1.31 1.15 4.89
CA TYR A 87 -1.27 2.15 3.82
C TYR A 87 -0.13 1.78 2.85
N PRO A 88 -0.28 1.93 1.52
CA PRO A 88 0.75 1.49 0.60
C PRO A 88 2.10 2.13 0.94
N LYS A 89 3.17 1.33 0.82
CA LYS A 89 4.57 1.70 1.13
C LYS A 89 4.92 1.80 2.64
N SER A 90 4.05 1.29 3.51
CA SER A 90 4.30 1.21 4.96
C SER A 90 4.95 -0.10 5.43
N GLY A 91 5.44 -0.95 4.52
CA GLY A 91 6.17 -2.19 4.88
C GLY A 91 5.42 -3.50 4.65
N THR A 92 4.43 -3.52 3.77
CA THR A 92 3.57 -4.69 3.51
C THR A 92 4.32 -5.97 3.17
N HIS A 93 5.35 -5.91 2.30
CA HIS A 93 6.17 -7.09 1.98
C HIS A 93 6.91 -7.63 3.20
N TRP A 94 7.38 -6.74 4.09
CA TRP A 94 8.13 -7.14 5.27
C TRP A 94 7.24 -7.89 6.25
N ILE A 95 6.09 -7.31 6.60
CA ILE A 95 5.14 -7.96 7.52
C ILE A 95 4.53 -9.22 6.90
N TRP A 96 4.35 -9.26 5.57
CA TRP A 96 3.91 -10.45 4.86
C TRP A 96 4.86 -11.63 5.05
N GLU A 97 6.17 -11.45 4.85
CA GLU A 97 7.15 -12.52 5.06
C GLU A 97 7.23 -12.94 6.53
N ILE A 98 7.20 -11.98 7.47
CA ILE A 98 7.19 -12.26 8.91
C ILE A 98 6.01 -13.17 9.27
N VAL A 99 4.79 -12.76 8.92
CA VAL A 99 3.56 -13.51 9.23
C VAL A 99 3.56 -14.87 8.54
N SER A 100 4.05 -14.95 7.29
CA SER A 100 4.16 -16.20 6.53
C SER A 100 5.09 -17.20 7.20
N MET A 101 6.31 -16.78 7.59
CA MET A 101 7.27 -17.64 8.25
C MET A 101 6.77 -18.10 9.62
N LEU A 102 6.15 -17.18 10.38
CA LEU A 102 5.57 -17.46 11.70
C LEU A 102 4.44 -18.50 11.60
N ARG A 103 3.49 -18.34 10.66
CA ARG A 103 2.40 -19.30 10.47
C ARG A 103 2.88 -20.68 10.00
N LYS A 104 3.97 -20.72 9.23
CA LYS A 104 4.60 -21.98 8.81
C LYS A 104 5.45 -22.64 9.89
N GLY A 105 5.85 -21.90 10.93
CA GLY A 105 6.85 -22.35 11.90
C GLY A 105 8.23 -22.58 11.30
N LYS A 106 8.54 -21.95 10.15
CA LYS A 106 9.80 -22.13 9.42
C LYS A 106 10.30 -20.79 8.88
N ALA A 107 11.58 -20.50 9.10
CA ALA A 107 12.24 -19.29 8.61
C ALA A 107 12.65 -19.45 7.13
N GLU A 108 11.67 -19.76 6.28
CA GLU A 108 11.85 -20.10 4.87
C GLU A 108 10.89 -19.26 4.00
N TYR A 109 11.40 -18.78 2.87
CA TYR A 109 10.58 -18.03 1.91
C TYR A 109 9.62 -18.95 1.16
N ASP A 110 8.42 -18.45 0.89
CA ASP A 110 7.52 -19.04 -0.12
C ASP A 110 7.84 -18.49 -1.53
N THR A 111 7.43 -19.17 -2.59
CA THR A 111 7.33 -18.57 -3.92
C THR A 111 6.14 -17.61 -4.02
N LYS A 112 5.08 -17.83 -3.22
CA LYS A 112 3.89 -16.97 -3.14
C LYS A 112 4.27 -15.54 -2.70
N ILE A 113 3.71 -14.57 -3.42
CA ILE A 113 3.81 -13.13 -3.14
C ILE A 113 2.53 -12.63 -2.44
N LYS A 114 2.60 -11.51 -1.72
CA LYS A 114 1.43 -10.95 -1.02
C LYS A 114 0.24 -10.70 -1.93
N GLU A 115 0.49 -10.41 -3.20
CA GLU A 115 -0.54 -10.13 -4.19
C GLU A 115 -1.45 -11.34 -4.46
N THR A 116 -0.99 -12.56 -4.22
CA THR A 116 -1.82 -13.78 -4.35
C THR A 116 -2.82 -13.97 -3.21
N ALA A 117 -2.79 -13.11 -2.20
CA ALA A 117 -3.74 -13.04 -1.09
C ALA A 117 -4.20 -11.60 -0.78
N MET A 118 -4.09 -10.71 -1.78
CA MET A 118 -4.43 -9.30 -1.63
C MET A 118 -5.87 -9.05 -2.07
N LEU A 119 -6.70 -8.51 -1.17
CA LEU A 119 -8.15 -8.37 -1.41
C LEU A 119 -8.48 -7.50 -2.63
N GLU A 120 -7.61 -6.55 -2.99
CA GLU A 120 -7.74 -5.77 -4.22
C GLU A 120 -7.71 -6.61 -5.50
N PHE A 121 -6.99 -7.73 -5.51
CA PHE A 121 -6.59 -8.43 -6.74
C PHE A 121 -7.25 -9.80 -6.93
N LEU A 122 -8.04 -10.25 -5.95
CA LEU A 122 -8.65 -11.57 -5.97
C LEU A 122 -10.16 -11.49 -6.06
N SER A 123 -10.77 -12.30 -6.92
CA SER A 123 -12.21 -12.53 -6.88
C SER A 123 -12.63 -13.24 -5.59
N LYS A 124 -13.93 -13.23 -5.28
CA LYS A 124 -14.49 -14.00 -4.16
C LYS A 124 -14.06 -15.47 -4.19
N ASP A 125 -14.21 -16.13 -5.33
CA ASP A 125 -13.88 -17.54 -5.48
C ASP A 125 -12.38 -17.80 -5.24
N GLN A 126 -11.51 -16.89 -5.67
CA GLN A 126 -10.07 -17.01 -5.39
C GLN A 126 -9.76 -16.86 -3.90
N ILE A 127 -10.43 -15.94 -3.20
CA ILE A 127 -10.28 -15.75 -1.74
C ILE A 127 -10.83 -16.97 -0.97
N GLU A 128 -11.92 -17.55 -1.44
CA GLU A 128 -12.54 -18.74 -0.84
C GLU A 128 -11.72 -20.01 -1.12
N ALA A 129 -10.99 -20.06 -2.23
CA ALA A 129 -10.07 -21.16 -2.55
C ALA A 129 -8.75 -21.11 -1.78
N LEU A 130 -8.40 -20.01 -1.10
CA LEU A 130 -7.21 -19.95 -0.26
C LEU A 130 -7.31 -20.96 0.90
N GLU A 131 -6.24 -21.70 1.14
CA GLU A 131 -6.15 -22.65 2.26
C GLU A 131 -6.08 -21.93 3.61
N SER A 132 -6.65 -22.55 4.64
CA SER A 132 -6.52 -22.08 6.02
C SER A 132 -5.19 -22.52 6.65
N PRO A 133 -4.59 -21.71 7.54
CA PRO A 133 -5.01 -20.36 7.93
C PRO A 133 -4.71 -19.33 6.84
N ARG A 134 -5.69 -18.48 6.50
CA ARG A 134 -5.48 -17.45 5.47
C ARG A 134 -4.73 -16.26 6.04
N ILE A 135 -3.67 -15.88 5.33
CA ILE A 135 -2.98 -14.60 5.52
C ILE A 135 -3.49 -13.68 4.42
N LEU A 136 -4.49 -12.85 4.74
CA LEU A 136 -5.05 -11.87 3.82
C LEU A 136 -4.31 -10.54 3.99
N ASN A 137 -4.24 -9.73 2.93
CA ASN A 137 -3.71 -8.37 3.05
C ASN A 137 -4.49 -7.38 2.19
N THR A 138 -4.44 -6.10 2.58
CA THR A 138 -5.09 -5.04 1.81
C THR A 138 -4.52 -3.65 2.10
N HIS A 139 -4.76 -2.75 1.17
CA HIS A 139 -4.62 -1.30 1.31
C HIS A 139 -5.96 -0.57 1.37
N PHE A 140 -7.09 -1.28 1.38
CA PHE A 140 -8.40 -0.69 1.55
C PHE A 140 -8.53 0.02 2.90
N SER A 141 -9.28 1.12 2.92
CA SER A 141 -9.63 1.81 4.16
C SER A 141 -10.51 0.91 5.04
N LEU A 142 -10.55 1.21 6.35
CA LEU A 142 -11.29 0.42 7.34
C LEU A 142 -12.75 0.15 6.92
N ARG A 143 -13.42 1.14 6.30
CA ARG A 143 -14.82 1.04 5.86
C ARG A 143 -15.05 0.07 4.71
N MET A 144 -14.00 -0.33 4.01
CA MET A 144 -14.06 -1.25 2.87
C MET A 144 -13.67 -2.68 3.27
N LEU A 145 -13.30 -2.92 4.53
CA LEU A 145 -12.90 -4.24 5.01
C LEU A 145 -14.11 -5.21 5.05
N PRO A 146 -13.85 -6.52 5.02
CA PRO A 146 -14.87 -7.54 5.21
C PRO A 146 -15.65 -7.34 6.51
N ILE A 147 -16.98 -7.28 6.42
CA ILE A 147 -17.87 -7.06 7.57
C ILE A 147 -17.73 -8.21 8.55
N ASP A 148 -17.78 -9.44 8.05
CA ASP A 148 -17.71 -10.67 8.85
C ASP A 148 -16.39 -10.76 9.64
N LEU A 149 -15.29 -10.23 9.08
CA LEU A 149 -13.99 -10.16 9.75
C LEU A 149 -14.04 -9.22 10.96
N LEU A 150 -14.71 -8.08 10.82
CA LEU A 150 -14.93 -7.10 11.88
C LEU A 150 -15.91 -7.61 12.95
N GLU A 151 -17.06 -8.11 12.55
CA GLU A 151 -18.10 -8.58 13.48
C GLU A 151 -17.64 -9.80 14.29
N LYS A 152 -16.93 -10.74 13.64
CA LYS A 152 -16.34 -11.90 14.32
C LYS A 152 -15.01 -11.59 15.00
N LYS A 153 -14.55 -10.34 15.03
CA LYS A 153 -13.30 -9.93 15.69
C LYS A 153 -12.09 -10.78 15.27
N ARG A 154 -11.90 -11.01 13.97
CA ARG A 154 -10.67 -11.70 13.51
C ARG A 154 -9.46 -10.77 13.60
N LYS A 155 -8.29 -11.38 13.72
CA LYS A 155 -7.02 -10.67 13.97
C LYS A 155 -6.68 -9.70 12.83
N ILE A 156 -6.42 -8.45 13.18
CA ILE A 156 -5.89 -7.44 12.26
C ILE A 156 -4.47 -7.08 12.68
N ILE A 157 -3.54 -7.12 11.73
CA ILE A 157 -2.20 -6.53 11.89
C ILE A 157 -2.18 -5.24 11.08
N HIS A 158 -2.14 -4.10 11.75
CA HIS A 158 -2.07 -2.79 11.13
C HIS A 158 -0.63 -2.27 11.18
N VAL A 159 -0.02 -1.95 10.04
CA VAL A 159 1.35 -1.39 10.00
C VAL A 159 1.35 0.06 9.55
N MET A 160 1.92 0.90 10.40
CA MET A 160 2.12 2.32 10.20
C MET A 160 3.58 2.63 9.89
N ARG A 161 3.80 3.76 9.22
CA ARG A 161 5.14 4.26 8.90
C ARG A 161 5.12 5.78 8.88
N ASN A 162 6.23 6.42 9.23
CA ASN A 162 6.37 7.86 9.15
C ASN A 162 5.90 8.39 7.78
N PRO A 163 5.00 9.39 7.74
CA PRO A 163 4.39 9.81 6.48
C PRO A 163 5.39 10.45 5.51
N LYS A 164 6.48 11.05 6.00
CA LYS A 164 7.54 11.61 5.15
C LYS A 164 8.25 10.50 4.38
N ASP A 165 8.52 9.38 5.05
CA ASP A 165 9.10 8.19 4.44
C ASP A 165 8.13 7.53 3.45
N VAL A 166 6.83 7.48 3.80
CA VAL A 166 5.78 6.98 2.91
C VAL A 166 5.71 7.84 1.65
N ALA A 167 5.68 9.17 1.77
CA ALA A 167 5.63 10.09 0.63
C ALA A 167 6.83 9.90 -0.31
N VAL A 168 8.06 9.86 0.22
CA VAL A 168 9.26 9.57 -0.60
C VAL A 168 9.14 8.20 -1.27
N SER A 169 8.70 7.18 -0.54
CA SER A 169 8.59 5.84 -1.10
C SER A 169 7.50 5.73 -2.16
N MET A 170 6.38 6.41 -1.99
CA MET A 170 5.25 6.44 -2.92
C MET A 170 5.60 7.22 -4.18
N TYR A 171 6.28 8.37 -4.06
CA TYR A 171 6.77 9.15 -5.20
C TYR A 171 7.62 8.31 -6.15
N ASN A 172 8.60 7.60 -5.60
CA ASN A 172 9.47 6.73 -6.40
C ASN A 172 8.72 5.51 -6.96
N HIS A 173 7.90 4.86 -6.13
CA HIS A 173 7.14 3.69 -6.55
C HIS A 173 6.20 4.01 -7.72
N SER A 174 5.56 5.17 -7.68
CA SER A 174 4.59 5.59 -8.69
C SER A 174 5.24 5.82 -10.05
N LYS A 175 6.44 6.41 -10.10
CA LYS A 175 7.21 6.58 -11.35
C LYS A 175 7.56 5.24 -12.02
N SER A 176 7.76 4.20 -11.22
CA SER A 176 8.08 2.85 -11.69
C SER A 176 6.85 2.01 -12.07
N MET A 177 5.62 2.44 -11.75
CA MET A 177 4.40 1.71 -12.12
C MET A 177 3.89 2.12 -13.49
N ARG A 178 3.36 1.19 -14.29
CA ARG A 178 2.63 1.40 -15.56
C ARG A 178 1.27 2.05 -15.38
N ILE A 179 0.69 1.95 -14.19
CA ILE A 179 -0.66 2.40 -13.88
C ILE A 179 -0.69 3.17 -12.56
N GLY A 180 -1.78 3.91 -12.32
CA GLY A 180 -2.02 4.67 -11.10
C GLY A 180 -1.86 6.19 -11.29
N VAL A 181 -2.62 6.94 -10.49
CA VAL A 181 -2.73 8.41 -10.55
C VAL A 181 -1.39 9.12 -10.46
N ASN A 182 -0.42 8.55 -9.75
CA ASN A 182 0.85 9.21 -9.48
C ASN A 182 1.93 8.91 -10.54
N ARG A 183 1.69 8.03 -11.52
CA ARG A 183 2.71 7.64 -12.53
C ARG A 183 3.16 8.82 -13.37
N PHE A 184 2.21 9.61 -13.84
CA PHE A 184 2.49 10.70 -14.76
C PHE A 184 2.82 12.01 -14.02
N TYR A 185 2.84 12.01 -12.68
CA TYR A 185 3.24 13.19 -11.93
C TYR A 185 4.61 13.73 -12.39
N SER A 186 4.60 14.93 -12.97
CA SER A 186 5.75 15.60 -13.60
C SER A 186 6.28 16.79 -12.80
N GLY A 187 5.62 17.16 -11.70
CA GLY A 187 6.06 18.24 -10.82
C GLY A 187 7.29 17.86 -9.98
N THR A 188 7.75 18.82 -9.19
CA THR A 188 8.82 18.66 -8.22
C THR A 188 8.40 17.74 -7.06
N PHE A 189 9.37 17.20 -6.33
CA PHE A 189 9.07 16.45 -5.12
C PHE A 189 8.42 17.31 -4.03
N SER A 190 8.72 18.62 -3.97
CA SER A 190 8.12 19.53 -2.99
C SER A 190 6.61 19.71 -3.21
N GLU A 191 6.21 19.89 -4.46
CA GLU A 191 4.81 19.95 -4.86
C GLU A 191 4.10 18.60 -4.60
N TYR A 192 4.79 17.48 -4.85
CA TYR A 192 4.26 16.15 -4.56
C TYR A 192 4.00 15.95 -3.07
N LEU A 193 4.93 16.40 -2.23
CA LEU A 193 4.81 16.33 -0.78
C LEU A 193 3.62 17.15 -0.30
N SER A 194 3.43 18.34 -0.87
CA SER A 194 2.28 19.21 -0.57
C SER A 194 0.97 18.51 -0.94
N LEU A 195 0.88 17.94 -2.15
CA LEU A 195 -0.27 17.16 -2.61
C LEU A 195 -0.55 15.93 -1.73
N PHE A 196 0.49 15.21 -1.33
CA PHE A 196 0.37 14.00 -0.50
C PHE A 196 -0.27 14.28 0.86
N PHE A 197 0.02 15.45 1.45
CA PHE A 197 -0.52 15.85 2.75
C PHE A 197 -1.81 16.66 2.66
N SER A 198 -2.08 17.35 1.54
CA SER A 198 -3.22 18.24 1.41
C SER A 198 -4.52 17.53 1.01
N LEU A 199 -4.45 16.41 0.29
CA LEU A 199 -5.66 15.73 -0.15
C LEU A 199 -5.99 14.56 0.79
N GLU A 200 -7.10 14.68 1.51
CA GLU A 200 -7.70 13.54 2.22
C GLU A 200 -8.21 12.46 1.25
N GLU A 201 -8.24 12.76 -0.05
CA GLU A 201 -8.70 11.87 -1.11
C GLU A 201 -7.56 11.36 -2.00
N VAL A 202 -6.26 11.56 -1.66
CA VAL A 202 -5.17 10.83 -2.37
C VAL A 202 -5.45 9.32 -2.29
N ALA A 203 -4.88 8.53 -3.21
CA ALA A 203 -4.89 7.06 -3.24
C ALA A 203 -5.06 6.43 -1.84
N LYS A 204 -6.13 5.65 -1.67
CA LYS A 204 -6.51 5.01 -0.39
C LYS A 204 -7.07 5.94 0.69
N GLY A 205 -7.63 7.10 0.29
CA GLY A 205 -8.30 8.04 1.19
C GLY A 205 -7.30 8.84 2.03
N GLY A 206 -6.10 9.11 1.48
CA GLY A 206 -5.04 9.87 2.13
C GLY A 206 -4.39 9.13 3.32
N TRP A 207 -3.07 9.29 3.49
CA TRP A 207 -2.35 8.62 4.59
C TRP A 207 -2.90 9.02 5.96
N ASN A 208 -3.18 10.32 6.15
CA ASN A 208 -3.66 10.87 7.42
C ASN A 208 -4.99 10.24 7.85
N LYS A 209 -5.99 10.23 6.96
CA LYS A 209 -7.31 9.69 7.27
C LYS A 209 -7.26 8.16 7.39
N TYR A 210 -6.51 7.47 6.52
CA TYR A 210 -6.30 6.02 6.66
C TYR A 210 -5.80 5.66 8.07
N VAL A 211 -4.72 6.29 8.52
CA VAL A 211 -4.12 6.01 9.84
C VAL A 211 -5.10 6.35 10.96
N ARG A 212 -5.71 7.54 10.92
CA ARG A 212 -6.66 7.98 11.95
C ARG A 212 -7.86 7.04 12.08
N ASP A 213 -8.38 6.53 10.97
CA ASP A 213 -9.53 5.61 11.00
C ASP A 213 -9.17 4.31 11.74
N PHE A 214 -8.00 3.73 11.48
CA PHE A 214 -7.54 2.52 12.19
C PHE A 214 -7.17 2.80 13.66
N GLU A 215 -6.49 3.90 13.96
CA GLU A 215 -6.17 4.29 15.36
C GLU A 215 -7.44 4.53 16.17
N LYS A 216 -8.41 5.25 15.60
CA LYS A 216 -9.72 5.48 16.22
C LYS A 216 -10.45 4.16 16.44
N PHE A 217 -10.46 3.28 15.46
CA PHE A 217 -11.09 1.96 15.59
C PHE A 217 -10.48 1.13 16.72
N ALA A 218 -9.14 1.07 16.81
CA ALA A 218 -8.45 0.37 17.89
C ALA A 218 -8.77 0.98 19.26
N LYS A 219 -8.85 2.32 19.35
CA LYS A 219 -9.19 3.04 20.58
C LYS A 219 -10.64 2.80 21.02
N ASP A 220 -11.58 2.83 20.08
CA ASP A 220 -13.01 2.68 20.36
C ASP A 220 -13.40 1.21 20.62
N ASN A 221 -12.59 0.25 20.17
CA ASN A 221 -12.85 -1.18 20.28
C ASN A 221 -11.69 -1.90 20.99
N PRO A 222 -11.48 -1.67 22.30
CA PRO A 222 -10.34 -2.22 23.04
C PRO A 222 -10.29 -3.75 23.08
N ASP A 223 -11.44 -4.43 22.93
CA ASP A 223 -11.53 -5.89 22.89
C ASP A 223 -11.35 -6.47 21.48
N TYR A 224 -11.13 -5.63 20.47
CA TYR A 224 -10.86 -6.10 19.12
C TYR A 224 -9.39 -6.52 19.01
N PRO A 225 -9.06 -7.72 18.49
CA PRO A 225 -7.67 -8.14 18.31
C PRO A 225 -7.05 -7.40 17.11
N ILE A 226 -6.57 -6.19 17.36
CA ILE A 226 -5.80 -5.39 16.41
C ILE A 226 -4.40 -5.12 16.99
N LEU A 227 -3.38 -5.59 16.28
CA LEU A 227 -1.98 -5.29 16.59
C LEU A 227 -1.50 -4.18 15.67
N THR A 228 -1.25 -3.00 16.25
CA THR A 228 -0.60 -1.89 15.55
C THR A 228 0.92 -2.00 15.69
N LEU A 229 1.61 -1.99 14.55
CA LEU A 229 3.07 -2.00 14.45
C LEU A 229 3.55 -0.73 13.74
N TYR A 230 4.77 -0.32 14.05
CA TYR A 230 5.45 0.77 13.38
C TYR A 230 6.63 0.23 12.58
N PHE A 231 6.73 0.61 11.31
CA PHE A 231 7.84 0.23 10.43
C PHE A 231 9.20 0.57 11.07
N GLU A 232 9.28 1.70 11.75
CA GLU A 232 10.47 2.17 12.46
C GLU A 232 10.86 1.23 13.61
N ASP A 233 9.88 0.73 14.37
CA ASP A 233 10.12 -0.21 15.48
C ASP A 233 10.59 -1.58 14.95
N ILE A 234 9.96 -2.08 13.86
CA ILE A 234 10.39 -3.34 13.21
C ILE A 234 11.83 -3.20 12.74
N LYS A 235 12.24 -2.02 12.28
CA LYS A 235 13.61 -1.75 11.88
C LYS A 235 14.58 -1.62 13.06
N GLN A 236 14.16 -0.99 14.14
CA GLN A 236 15.02 -0.76 15.30
C GLN A 236 15.28 -2.04 16.09
N ASP A 237 14.24 -2.84 16.32
CA ASP A 237 14.33 -4.11 17.05
C ASP A 237 13.41 -5.17 16.42
N PRO A 238 13.85 -5.78 15.29
CA PRO A 238 13.02 -6.73 14.56
C PRO A 238 12.63 -7.93 15.42
N LYS A 239 13.53 -8.41 16.30
CA LYS A 239 13.25 -9.60 17.13
C LYS A 239 12.12 -9.33 18.11
N LYS A 240 12.11 -8.15 18.75
CA LYS A 240 11.02 -7.73 19.63
C LYS A 240 9.70 -7.63 18.90
N GLU A 241 9.66 -6.96 17.74
CA GLU A 241 8.42 -6.80 16.99
C GLU A 241 7.91 -8.12 16.39
N ILE A 242 8.80 -8.98 15.87
CA ILE A 242 8.44 -10.33 15.40
C ILE A 242 7.90 -11.17 16.57
N THR A 243 8.48 -11.05 17.77
CA THR A 243 7.97 -11.73 18.97
C THR A 243 6.56 -11.26 19.32
N LYS A 244 6.27 -9.95 19.22
CA LYS A 244 4.90 -9.43 19.42
C LYS A 244 3.93 -10.02 18.40
N VAL A 245 4.32 -10.11 17.13
CA VAL A 245 3.50 -10.72 16.07
C VAL A 245 3.25 -12.21 16.37
N ALA A 246 4.29 -12.95 16.77
CA ALA A 246 4.17 -14.36 17.09
C ALA A 246 3.18 -14.62 18.25
N LYS A 247 3.29 -13.83 19.33
CA LYS A 247 2.33 -13.85 20.44
C LYS A 247 0.92 -13.52 19.97
N PHE A 248 0.76 -12.45 19.20
CA PHE A 248 -0.56 -12.02 18.71
C PHE A 248 -1.21 -13.06 17.81
N LEU A 249 -0.42 -13.82 17.03
CA LEU A 249 -0.92 -14.89 16.18
C LEU A 249 -1.16 -16.22 16.92
N ASP A 250 -0.83 -16.30 18.21
CA ASP A 250 -0.83 -17.54 19.02
C ASP A 250 0.02 -18.67 18.41
N VAL A 251 1.15 -18.32 17.78
CA VAL A 251 2.08 -19.31 17.24
C VAL A 251 3.20 -19.61 18.25
N PRO A 252 3.58 -20.88 18.46
CA PRO A 252 4.72 -21.22 19.29
C PRO A 252 6.02 -20.73 18.63
N TYR A 253 6.96 -20.26 19.44
CA TYR A 253 8.25 -19.78 18.95
C TYR A 253 9.36 -19.99 19.99
N THR A 254 10.61 -20.09 19.50
CA THR A 254 11.82 -20.03 20.33
C THR A 254 12.64 -18.79 19.99
N VAL A 255 13.62 -18.45 20.82
CA VAL A 255 14.51 -17.30 20.57
C VAL A 255 15.31 -17.51 19.27
N GLU A 256 15.72 -18.74 18.99
CA GLU A 256 16.45 -19.14 17.80
C GLU A 256 15.57 -18.98 16.55
N PHE A 257 14.32 -19.44 16.63
CA PHE A 257 13.37 -19.29 15.52
C PHE A 257 13.09 -17.82 15.20
N ILE A 258 12.82 -16.99 16.23
CA ILE A 258 12.60 -15.55 16.04
C ILE A 258 13.85 -14.88 15.44
N THR A 259 15.04 -15.26 15.91
CA THR A 259 16.31 -14.74 15.37
C THR A 259 16.47 -15.11 13.91
N ALA A 260 16.21 -16.37 13.53
CA ALA A 260 16.26 -16.81 12.14
C ALA A 260 15.25 -16.07 11.25
N VAL A 261 14.01 -15.86 11.71
CA VAL A 261 13.02 -15.07 10.96
C VAL A 261 13.49 -13.62 10.79
N ALA A 262 14.06 -13.01 11.84
CA ALA A 262 14.58 -11.64 11.77
C ALA A 262 15.72 -11.51 10.75
N GLU A 263 16.67 -12.44 10.75
CA GLU A 263 17.78 -12.48 9.78
C GLU A 263 17.29 -12.62 8.35
N ARG A 264 16.34 -13.53 8.09
CA ARG A 264 15.72 -13.65 6.76
C ARG A 264 14.99 -12.37 6.37
N CYS A 265 14.33 -11.72 7.32
CA CYS A 265 13.60 -10.49 7.05
C CYS A 265 14.48 -9.22 7.00
N GLU A 266 15.80 -9.35 7.00
CA GLU A 266 16.70 -8.23 6.69
C GLU A 266 16.51 -7.74 5.25
N PHE A 267 16.71 -6.43 5.04
CA PHE A 267 16.37 -5.79 3.77
C PHE A 267 17.06 -6.42 2.55
N GLU A 268 18.36 -6.70 2.62
CA GLU A 268 19.10 -7.30 1.50
C GLU A 268 18.66 -8.76 1.26
N ASN A 269 18.35 -9.51 2.31
CA ASN A 269 17.85 -10.88 2.20
C ASN A 269 16.46 -10.92 1.57
N LEU A 270 15.55 -10.02 1.97
CA LEU A 270 14.23 -9.88 1.35
C LEU A 270 14.32 -9.46 -0.12
N LYS A 271 15.22 -8.52 -0.43
CA LYS A 271 15.46 -8.06 -1.80
C LYS A 271 15.97 -9.20 -2.69
N LYS A 272 16.93 -9.98 -2.19
CA LYS A 272 17.46 -11.16 -2.88
C LYS A 272 16.39 -12.23 -3.08
N ALA A 273 15.61 -12.54 -2.03
CA ALA A 273 14.50 -13.49 -2.12
C ALA A 273 13.44 -13.06 -3.15
N ASN A 274 13.15 -11.76 -3.24
CA ASN A 274 12.25 -11.24 -4.26
C ASN A 274 12.77 -11.42 -5.69
N GLN A 275 14.09 -11.42 -5.88
CA GLN A 275 14.72 -11.62 -7.19
C GLN A 275 14.82 -13.09 -7.57
N GLU A 276 15.11 -13.95 -6.60
CA GLU A 276 15.52 -15.34 -6.86
C GLU A 276 14.42 -16.38 -6.57
N ILE A 277 13.46 -16.08 -5.69
CA ILE A 277 12.49 -17.07 -5.17
C ILE A 277 11.05 -16.70 -5.52
N LYS A 278 10.70 -15.41 -5.42
CA LYS A 278 9.31 -14.95 -5.56
C LYS A 278 8.86 -14.97 -7.01
N ASP A 279 7.65 -15.47 -7.26
CA ASP A 279 7.00 -15.29 -8.56
C ASP A 279 6.37 -13.90 -8.65
N ASP A 280 7.16 -12.94 -9.11
CA ASP A 280 6.79 -11.53 -9.19
C ASP A 280 6.03 -11.16 -10.48
N TYR A 281 5.35 -12.10 -11.14
CA TYR A 281 4.64 -11.86 -12.41
C TYR A 281 3.68 -10.66 -12.35
N ILE A 282 2.97 -10.48 -11.23
CA ILE A 282 2.07 -9.33 -11.02
C ILE A 282 2.91 -8.05 -11.00
N THR A 283 3.97 -7.99 -10.20
CA THR A 283 4.86 -6.82 -10.12
C THR A 283 5.48 -6.48 -11.47
N ARG A 284 5.95 -7.47 -12.25
CA ARG A 284 6.50 -7.24 -13.61
C ARG A 284 5.45 -6.71 -14.58
N LYS A 285 4.21 -7.21 -14.53
CA LYS A 285 3.10 -6.69 -15.34
C LYS A 285 2.83 -5.20 -15.03
N LEU A 286 3.02 -4.82 -13.77
CA LEU A 286 2.82 -3.47 -13.27
C LEU A 286 4.04 -2.54 -13.46
N ALA A 287 5.24 -3.07 -13.69
CA ALA A 287 6.47 -2.29 -13.82
C ALA A 287 6.56 -1.57 -15.17
N SER A 288 6.94 -0.29 -15.20
CA SER A 288 7.04 0.53 -16.42
C SER A 288 7.88 -0.10 -17.51
N ASP A 289 9.04 -0.60 -17.12
CA ASP A 289 10.10 -1.21 -17.93
C ASP A 289 10.15 -2.73 -17.79
N GLY A 290 9.21 -3.34 -17.04
CA GLY A 290 9.21 -4.76 -16.73
C GLY A 290 10.18 -5.19 -15.63
N ASN A 291 10.97 -4.26 -15.06
CA ASN A 291 11.97 -4.56 -14.04
C ASN A 291 11.39 -4.53 -12.61
N GLN A 292 12.08 -5.18 -11.67
CA GLN A 292 11.71 -5.14 -10.26
C GLN A 292 11.96 -3.75 -9.64
N PHE A 293 10.97 -3.21 -8.93
CA PHE A 293 11.02 -1.87 -8.34
C PHE A 293 10.52 -1.78 -6.89
N MET A 294 10.19 -2.91 -6.25
CA MET A 294 9.62 -2.93 -4.90
C MET A 294 10.66 -2.62 -3.79
N TYR A 295 11.89 -3.10 -3.94
CA TYR A 295 12.98 -2.94 -2.97
C TYR A 295 13.94 -1.82 -3.36
N ARG A 296 13.78 -0.65 -2.71
CA ARG A 296 14.55 0.57 -3.05
C ARG A 296 15.74 0.83 -2.13
N LYS A 297 15.48 1.07 -0.83
CA LYS A 297 16.53 1.43 0.17
C LYS A 297 16.31 0.88 1.58
N GLY A 298 15.11 0.42 1.94
CA GLY A 298 14.82 -0.10 3.29
C GLY A 298 15.03 0.87 4.46
N ASN A 299 15.17 2.17 4.19
CA ASN A 299 15.55 3.18 5.18
C ASN A 299 14.37 3.98 5.75
N SER A 300 14.50 4.42 7.00
CA SER A 300 13.69 5.47 7.61
C SER A 300 14.49 6.78 7.59
N LEU A 301 13.81 7.90 7.36
CA LEU A 301 14.38 9.25 7.39
C LEU A 301 14.61 9.74 8.81
N LEU A 302 13.98 9.12 9.81
CA LEU A 302 14.33 9.34 11.20
C LEU A 302 15.65 8.62 11.48
N LYS A 303 16.74 9.38 11.62
CA LYS A 303 17.91 8.88 12.36
C LYS A 303 17.43 8.70 13.80
N THR A 304 17.56 7.49 14.34
CA THR A 304 17.24 7.17 15.73
C THR A 304 18.16 7.97 16.65
N ASN A 305 17.74 9.17 17.04
CA ASN A 305 18.34 9.86 18.16
C ASN A 305 17.71 9.27 19.42
N THR A 306 18.43 8.36 20.06
CA THR A 306 18.20 8.00 21.46
C THR A 306 18.32 9.26 22.30
N THR A 307 17.19 9.84 22.69
CA THR A 307 17.09 10.65 23.89
C THR A 307 15.71 10.41 24.49
N THR A 308 15.72 9.67 25.59
CA THR A 308 14.65 9.60 26.58
C THR A 308 14.19 11.02 26.91
N PRO A 309 12.88 11.32 26.98
CA PRO A 309 12.45 12.60 27.51
C PRO A 309 12.69 12.59 29.01
N THR A 310 13.78 13.21 29.48
CA THR A 310 13.90 13.60 30.88
C THR A 310 12.88 14.69 31.14
N THR A 311 11.84 14.33 31.89
CA THR A 311 11.00 15.25 32.64
C THR A 311 11.89 16.03 33.61
N GLU A 312 12.24 17.26 33.25
CA GLU A 312 12.56 18.28 34.25
C GLU A 312 11.32 19.15 34.45
N HIS A 313 10.57 18.81 35.49
CA HIS A 313 9.74 19.79 36.16
C HIS A 313 10.66 20.88 36.72
N SER A 314 10.61 22.05 36.09
CA SER A 314 11.04 23.30 36.70
C SER A 314 10.30 23.47 38.03
N LYS A 315 11.05 23.34 39.13
CA LYS A 315 10.71 23.87 40.44
C LYS A 315 11.40 25.23 40.58
N ASP A 316 10.59 26.21 40.96
CA ASP A 316 10.89 27.40 41.78
C ASP A 316 11.89 28.44 41.24
N LYS A 317 11.37 29.61 40.82
CA LYS A 317 11.27 30.81 41.66
C LYS A 317 10.46 31.92 41.00
#